data_AF-A0A8T5DKQ5-F1
#
_entry.id   AF-A0A8T5DKQ5-F1
#
_cell.length_a   1.000
_cell.length_b   1.000
_cell.length_c   1.000
_cell.angle_alpha   90.00
_cell.angle_beta   90.00
_cell.angle_gamma   90.00
#
_symmetry.space_group_name_H-M   'P 1'
#
loop_
_entity.id
_entity.type
_entity.pdbx_description
1 polymer ?
#
loop_
_entity_poly.entity_id
_entity_poly.type
_entity_poly.pdbx_seq_one_letter_code
_entity_poly.pdbx_strand_id
1 'polypeptide(L)'
;MIKKEQKTERITAYTFSAQKVTDLTKAHTLLCKAFKERPIGTYGGVNTDTLYEAITRKGYDITREEICAKDDEDVGLHMPNFWPINIGEWAMSIAMYYSYMQMRYTSGFPTFPSWNRQARTEIGWESTIEVYDLNRLTKRLETNEWPFFSSPLTLTECMRHLEGWQMRRLNAYKEYSRKIEAWAKKQPFYDATEWHLGREQSKRLMQKTGQITNVRYCVKRFWQDVLTQRELQEGDRELDIVTPLFSQDRMPDLMLVGEDFFETDGRFTPFDPEQHSTLTFKYNFQSRVEHTNPVRKEDPKQHNYMTAQIATEQHPHTNVVLLSFDPQQRKLFKLIKEDGTKEGLSLEVILASAACLDYLGVNILKEVETCLS
;
A
#
# COMPACT_ATOMS: atom_id res chain seq x y z
N MET A 1 -38.12 -28.80 -16.79
CA MET A 1 -38.01 -27.48 -16.12
C MET A 1 -36.54 -27.19 -15.87
N ILE A 2 -35.91 -26.44 -16.76
CA ILE A 2 -34.52 -26.00 -16.60
C ILE A 2 -34.59 -24.72 -15.78
N LYS A 3 -34.08 -24.75 -14.54
CA LYS A 3 -33.88 -23.54 -13.73
C LYS A 3 -32.93 -22.64 -14.52
N LYS A 4 -33.44 -21.51 -15.02
CA LYS A 4 -32.60 -20.41 -15.49
C LYS A 4 -31.78 -19.95 -14.29
N GLU A 5 -30.48 -20.23 -14.30
CA GLU A 5 -29.53 -19.50 -13.49
C GLU A 5 -29.69 -18.02 -13.81
N GLN A 6 -30.06 -17.23 -12.81
CA GLN A 6 -29.95 -15.78 -12.90
C GLN A 6 -28.47 -15.46 -13.05
N LYS A 7 -28.05 -15.17 -14.29
CA LYS A 7 -26.80 -14.46 -14.54
C LYS A 7 -26.92 -13.10 -13.85
N THR A 8 -26.31 -12.96 -12.69
CA THR A 8 -26.02 -11.66 -12.10
C THR A 8 -25.18 -10.91 -13.13
N GLU A 9 -25.73 -9.87 -13.74
CA GLU A 9 -24.97 -8.95 -14.59
C GLU A 9 -23.82 -8.40 -13.74
N ARG A 10 -22.58 -8.80 -14.03
CA ARG A 10 -21.40 -8.16 -13.45
C ARG A 10 -21.43 -6.72 -13.92
N ILE A 11 -21.68 -5.79 -13.00
CA ILE A 11 -21.58 -4.34 -13.21
C ILE A 11 -20.20 -4.06 -13.82
N THR A 12 -20.14 -3.66 -15.09
CA THR A 12 -18.88 -3.41 -15.82
C THR A 12 -18.30 -2.03 -15.54
N ALA A 13 -19.13 -1.11 -15.07
CA ALA A 13 -18.70 0.18 -14.55
C ALA A 13 -19.70 0.70 -13.50
N TYR A 14 -19.20 1.19 -12.37
CA TYR A 14 -20.01 1.94 -11.40
C TYR A 14 -19.58 3.39 -11.38
N THR A 15 -20.54 4.29 -11.38
CA THR A 15 -20.31 5.72 -11.32
C THR A 15 -20.66 6.23 -9.93
N PHE A 16 -19.66 6.75 -9.21
CA PHE A 16 -19.80 7.29 -7.86
C PHE A 16 -19.64 8.81 -7.89
N SER A 17 -20.60 9.55 -7.35
CA SER A 17 -20.49 11.00 -7.29
C SER A 17 -19.77 11.44 -6.01
N ALA A 18 -18.48 11.75 -6.14
CA ALA A 18 -17.64 12.25 -5.04
C ALA A 18 -18.22 13.50 -4.37
N GLN A 19 -18.95 14.34 -5.13
CA GLN A 19 -19.61 15.55 -4.66
C GLN A 19 -20.73 15.32 -3.64
N LYS A 20 -21.27 14.11 -3.56
CA LYS A 20 -22.33 13.79 -2.59
C LYS A 20 -21.78 13.40 -1.21
N VAL A 21 -20.47 13.13 -1.11
CA VAL A 21 -19.80 12.87 0.16
C VAL A 21 -19.47 14.20 0.83
N THR A 22 -20.34 14.63 1.73
CA THR A 22 -20.21 15.89 2.48
C THR A 22 -19.63 15.69 3.87
N ASP A 23 -19.70 14.47 4.42
CA ASP A 23 -19.17 14.12 5.75
C ASP A 23 -18.22 12.91 5.67
N LEU A 24 -16.92 13.21 5.60
CA LEU A 24 -15.85 12.21 5.56
C LEU A 24 -15.79 11.35 6.84
N THR A 25 -16.16 11.91 8.00
CA THR A 25 -16.11 11.17 9.27
C THR A 25 -17.21 10.13 9.33
N LYS A 26 -18.42 10.50 8.88
CA LYS A 26 -19.53 9.57 8.78
C LYS A 26 -19.27 8.49 7.72
N ALA A 27 -18.77 8.88 6.55
CA ALA A 27 -18.39 7.93 5.50
C ALA A 27 -17.34 6.93 6.00
N HIS A 28 -16.31 7.42 6.70
CA HIS A 28 -15.29 6.56 7.29
C HIS A 28 -15.87 5.60 8.33
N THR A 29 -16.73 6.08 9.23
CA THR A 29 -17.36 5.24 10.25
C THR A 29 -18.14 4.08 9.64
N LEU A 30 -18.85 4.32 8.53
CA LEU A 30 -19.54 3.27 7.78
C LEU A 30 -18.57 2.27 7.15
N LEU A 31 -17.50 2.76 6.52
CA LEU A 31 -16.45 1.90 5.97
C LEU A 31 -15.77 1.05 7.07
N CYS A 32 -15.48 1.62 8.24
CA CYS A 32 -14.92 0.89 9.37
C CYS A 32 -15.84 -0.24 9.83
N LYS A 33 -17.16 0.00 9.87
CA LYS A 33 -18.13 -1.05 10.17
C LYS A 33 -18.08 -2.17 9.12
N ALA A 34 -18.06 -1.81 7.84
CA ALA A 34 -17.92 -2.78 6.76
C ALA A 34 -16.59 -3.55 6.79
N PHE A 35 -15.48 -2.91 7.16
CA PHE A 35 -14.20 -3.59 7.36
C PHE A 35 -14.23 -4.60 8.51
N LYS A 36 -15.11 -4.43 9.52
CA LYS A 36 -15.29 -5.45 10.55
C LYS A 36 -16.08 -6.66 10.02
N GLU A 37 -17.04 -6.44 9.13
CA GLU A 37 -17.83 -7.51 8.51
C GLU A 37 -17.03 -8.24 7.41
N ARG A 38 -16.15 -7.52 6.72
CA ARG A 38 -15.26 -8.02 5.68
C ARG A 38 -13.83 -7.48 5.91
N PRO A 39 -13.05 -8.11 6.81
CA PRO A 39 -11.69 -7.68 7.09
C PRO A 39 -10.80 -7.74 5.85
N ILE A 40 -10.08 -6.65 5.59
CA ILE A 40 -9.14 -6.55 4.48
C ILE A 40 -7.71 -6.35 4.97
N GLY A 41 -6.77 -6.86 4.19
CA GLY A 41 -5.37 -6.51 4.24
C GLY A 41 -4.97 -5.73 2.97
N THR A 42 -4.04 -4.79 3.07
CA THR A 42 -3.54 -4.03 1.91
C THR A 42 -2.02 -3.96 1.88
N TYR A 43 -1.46 -4.06 0.68
CA TYR A 43 -0.05 -3.76 0.40
C TYR A 43 -0.01 -2.72 -0.71
N GLY A 44 0.56 -1.54 -0.44
CA GLY A 44 0.54 -0.40 -1.36
C GLY A 44 1.93 0.17 -1.62
N GLY A 45 2.16 0.57 -2.85
CA GLY A 45 3.40 1.21 -3.29
C GLY A 45 3.28 1.81 -4.68
N VAL A 46 4.42 2.22 -5.23
CA VAL A 46 4.57 2.60 -6.64
C VAL A 46 4.65 1.32 -7.48
N ASN A 47 4.14 1.38 -8.71
CA ASN A 47 4.08 0.24 -9.63
C ASN A 47 5.45 -0.46 -9.82
N THR A 48 6.56 0.27 -9.83
CA THR A 48 7.92 -0.30 -9.94
C THR A 48 8.31 -1.20 -8.78
N ASP A 49 7.64 -1.07 -7.63
CA ASP A 49 7.82 -1.99 -6.51
C ASP A 49 6.80 -3.15 -6.55
N THR A 50 5.49 -2.83 -6.57
CA THR A 50 4.43 -3.84 -6.49
C THR A 50 4.43 -4.79 -7.71
N LEU A 51 4.82 -4.28 -8.88
CA LEU A 51 4.87 -5.01 -10.14
C LEU A 51 6.31 -5.26 -10.61
N TYR A 52 7.28 -5.20 -9.69
CA TYR A 52 8.72 -5.30 -9.99
C TYR A 52 9.04 -6.41 -10.99
N GLU A 53 8.64 -7.66 -10.69
CA GLU A 53 8.98 -8.82 -11.52
C GLU A 53 8.38 -8.75 -12.93
N ALA A 54 7.13 -8.28 -13.06
CA ALA A 54 6.49 -8.14 -14.36
C ALA A 54 7.12 -7.02 -15.20
N ILE A 55 7.48 -5.90 -14.58
CA ILE A 55 8.14 -4.80 -15.29
C ILE A 55 9.58 -5.19 -15.66
N THR A 56 10.34 -5.87 -14.80
CA THR A 56 11.67 -6.38 -15.15
C THR A 56 11.62 -7.38 -16.30
N ARG A 57 10.60 -8.27 -16.35
CA ARG A 57 10.39 -9.19 -17.48
C ARG A 57 10.12 -8.47 -18.81
N LYS A 58 9.59 -7.24 -18.78
CA LYS A 58 9.43 -6.39 -19.98
C LYS A 58 10.73 -5.72 -20.43
N GLY A 59 11.85 -5.96 -19.73
CA GLY A 59 13.18 -5.46 -20.10
C GLY A 59 13.56 -4.12 -19.48
N TYR A 60 12.79 -3.63 -18.51
CA TYR A 60 13.15 -2.44 -17.77
C TYR A 60 14.14 -2.78 -16.66
N ASP A 61 15.21 -1.99 -16.57
CA ASP A 61 16.13 -2.03 -15.43
C ASP A 61 15.51 -1.25 -14.26
N ILE A 62 15.05 -2.00 -13.25
CA ILE A 62 14.40 -1.45 -12.07
C ILE A 62 15.26 -1.71 -10.84
N THR A 63 15.49 -0.66 -10.09
CA THR A 63 15.94 -0.70 -8.70
C THR A 63 14.71 -0.68 -7.79
N ARG A 64 14.53 -1.69 -6.93
CA ARG A 64 13.49 -1.63 -5.89
C ARG A 64 13.85 -0.53 -4.89
N GLU A 65 12.95 0.45 -4.75
CA GLU A 65 13.09 1.59 -3.85
C GLU A 65 11.92 1.63 -2.89
N GLU A 66 11.66 0.52 -2.19
CA GLU A 66 10.90 0.66 -0.97
C GLU A 66 11.71 1.56 -0.03
N ILE A 67 11.18 2.75 0.28
CA ILE A 67 11.71 3.63 1.32
C ILE A 67 11.93 2.84 2.61
N CYS A 68 11.12 1.82 2.84
CA CYS A 68 11.27 0.90 3.95
C CYS A 68 12.38 -0.12 3.67
N ALA A 69 12.31 -0.99 2.66
CA ALA A 69 13.29 -2.07 2.52
C ALA A 69 14.74 -1.60 2.41
N LYS A 70 15.10 -0.51 1.72
CA LYS A 70 16.51 -0.10 1.64
C LYS A 70 17.02 0.54 2.93
N ASP A 71 16.21 1.38 3.58
CA ASP A 71 16.55 1.89 4.90
C ASP A 71 16.48 0.79 5.97
N ASP A 72 15.68 -0.26 5.79
CA ASP A 72 15.63 -1.45 6.65
C ASP A 72 16.82 -2.40 6.35
N GLU A 73 17.23 -2.55 5.09
CA GLU A 73 18.35 -3.36 4.57
C GLU A 73 19.69 -2.79 5.03
N ASP A 74 19.89 -1.49 4.81
CA ASP A 74 21.12 -0.77 5.15
C ASP A 74 21.41 -0.76 6.65
N VAL A 75 20.46 -1.17 7.49
CA VAL A 75 20.47 -0.98 8.94
C VAL A 75 20.15 -2.24 9.71
N GLY A 76 19.98 -3.37 9.00
CA GLY A 76 19.79 -4.70 9.56
C GLY A 76 18.37 -5.01 10.08
N LEU A 77 17.41 -4.11 9.84
CA LEU A 77 15.98 -4.31 10.09
C LEU A 77 15.27 -5.10 9.01
N HIS A 78 15.89 -5.25 7.83
CA HIS A 78 15.44 -6.21 6.85
C HIS A 78 15.53 -7.58 7.51
N MET A 79 14.39 -8.01 8.00
CA MET A 79 14.19 -9.40 8.28
C MET A 79 14.31 -10.05 6.91
N PRO A 80 15.26 -10.97 6.68
CA PRO A 80 15.17 -11.75 5.46
C PRO A 80 13.77 -12.36 5.47
N ASN A 81 13.07 -12.25 4.35
CA ASN A 81 11.85 -13.00 4.11
C ASN A 81 10.62 -12.51 4.89
N PHE A 82 10.36 -11.20 5.00
CA PHE A 82 9.09 -10.71 5.55
C PHE A 82 8.27 -9.88 4.54
N TRP A 83 6.95 -9.90 4.70
CA TRP A 83 5.99 -9.10 3.92
C TRP A 83 4.97 -8.43 4.85
N PRO A 84 4.97 -7.09 4.95
CA PRO A 84 4.03 -6.36 5.80
C PRO A 84 2.71 -6.11 5.07
N ILE A 85 1.61 -6.63 5.60
CA ILE A 85 0.25 -6.37 5.13
C ILE A 85 -0.43 -5.43 6.12
N ASN A 86 -0.87 -4.25 5.66
CA ASN A 86 -1.62 -3.33 6.50
C ASN A 86 -3.02 -3.88 6.75
N ILE A 87 -3.50 -3.87 7.98
CA ILE A 87 -4.80 -4.44 8.36
C ILE A 87 -5.64 -3.46 9.19
N GLY A 88 -6.91 -3.80 9.35
CA GLY A 88 -7.85 -3.02 10.14
C GLY A 88 -8.36 -1.77 9.42
N GLU A 89 -8.96 -0.86 10.19
CA GLU A 89 -9.76 0.26 9.66
C GLU A 89 -8.96 1.29 8.84
N TRP A 90 -7.64 1.32 9.00
CA TRP A 90 -6.75 2.25 8.31
C TRP A 90 -5.97 1.60 7.18
N ALA A 91 -6.20 0.31 6.87
CA ALA A 91 -5.41 -0.43 5.86
C ALA A 91 -5.27 0.34 4.54
N MET A 92 -6.38 0.85 3.99
CA MET A 92 -6.36 1.63 2.75
C MET A 92 -5.61 2.97 2.88
N SER A 93 -5.85 3.71 3.97
CA SER A 93 -5.16 4.98 4.26
C SER A 93 -3.65 4.78 4.35
N ILE A 94 -3.22 3.72 5.03
CA ILE A 94 -1.81 3.39 5.22
C ILE A 94 -1.15 3.02 3.89
N ALA A 95 -1.80 2.18 3.08
CA ALA A 95 -1.29 1.81 1.76
C ALA A 95 -1.09 3.04 0.86
N MET A 96 -2.08 3.94 0.79
CA MET A 96 -1.99 5.18 0.02
C MET A 96 -0.96 6.18 0.59
N TYR A 97 -0.73 6.16 1.91
CA TYR A 97 0.36 6.92 2.54
C TYR A 97 1.73 6.40 2.11
N TYR A 98 1.92 5.08 2.02
CA TYR A 98 3.18 4.52 1.54
C TYR A 98 3.42 4.82 0.06
N SER A 99 2.39 4.78 -0.79
CA SER A 99 2.47 5.26 -2.17
C SER A 99 2.90 6.73 -2.24
N TYR A 100 2.34 7.59 -1.39
CA TYR A 100 2.75 8.99 -1.28
C TYR A 100 4.21 9.16 -0.87
N MET A 101 4.64 8.45 0.17
CA MET A 101 6.01 8.51 0.65
C MET A 101 6.96 8.12 -0.48
N GLN A 102 6.71 6.98 -1.14
CA GLN A 102 7.52 6.46 -2.24
C GLN A 102 7.60 7.48 -3.38
N MET A 103 6.49 8.07 -3.79
CA MET A 103 6.46 9.15 -4.79
C MET A 103 7.26 10.40 -4.36
N ARG A 104 7.21 10.80 -3.08
CA ARG A 104 7.91 11.99 -2.59
C ARG A 104 9.43 11.82 -2.56
N TYR A 105 9.92 10.66 -2.14
CA TYR A 105 11.37 10.41 -2.11
C TYR A 105 11.98 10.43 -3.50
N THR A 106 11.22 9.94 -4.48
CA THR A 106 11.67 9.77 -5.86
C THR A 106 11.50 11.02 -6.71
N SER A 107 10.61 11.94 -6.31
CA SER A 107 10.33 13.23 -6.97
C SER A 107 11.03 14.42 -6.32
N GLY A 108 11.49 14.26 -5.07
CA GLY A 108 11.73 15.38 -4.15
C GLY A 108 13.11 16.05 -4.16
N PHE A 109 14.12 15.56 -4.88
CA PHE A 109 15.40 16.29 -4.94
C PHE A 109 16.05 16.26 -6.33
N PRO A 110 16.56 17.41 -6.83
CA PRO A 110 17.28 17.50 -8.10
C PRO A 110 18.61 16.71 -8.12
N THR A 111 19.03 16.16 -6.96
CA THR A 111 20.23 15.34 -6.79
C THR A 111 19.93 13.86 -6.55
N PHE A 112 18.67 13.45 -6.32
CA PHE A 112 18.36 12.02 -6.29
C PHE A 112 18.23 11.53 -7.72
N PRO A 113 19.01 10.51 -8.13
CA PRO A 113 18.84 9.94 -9.45
C PRO A 113 17.40 9.49 -9.61
N SER A 114 16.78 9.78 -10.75
CA SER A 114 15.56 9.09 -11.15
C SER A 114 15.92 7.65 -11.50
N TRP A 115 16.29 6.85 -10.51
CA TRP A 115 16.35 5.41 -10.62
C TRP A 115 15.00 4.96 -11.21
N ASN A 116 15.03 4.08 -12.21
CA ASN A 116 13.85 3.66 -12.99
C ASN A 116 13.30 4.74 -13.95
N ARG A 117 14.09 5.77 -14.35
CA ARG A 117 13.65 6.84 -15.27
C ARG A 117 12.93 6.34 -16.50
N GLN A 118 13.44 5.26 -17.10
CA GLN A 118 12.86 4.69 -18.31
C GLN A 118 11.46 4.11 -18.03
N ALA A 119 11.34 3.26 -17.01
CA ALA A 119 10.05 2.74 -16.57
C ALA A 119 9.09 3.87 -16.19
N ARG A 120 9.55 4.90 -15.47
CA ARG A 120 8.73 6.08 -15.13
C ARG A 120 8.27 6.86 -16.36
N THR A 121 9.12 7.02 -17.37
CA THR A 121 8.80 7.78 -18.59
C THR A 121 7.80 7.02 -19.47
N GLU A 122 7.93 5.69 -19.52
CA GLU A 122 7.11 4.87 -20.40
C GLU A 122 5.80 4.43 -19.72
N ILE A 123 5.88 4.01 -18.45
CA ILE A 123 4.78 3.45 -17.63
C ILE A 123 4.10 4.50 -16.74
N GLY A 124 4.80 5.55 -16.30
CA GLY A 124 4.24 6.59 -15.43
C GLY A 124 4.45 6.35 -13.93
N TRP A 125 4.11 7.38 -13.13
CA TRP A 125 4.06 7.34 -11.66
C TRP A 125 2.72 6.78 -11.21
N GLU A 126 2.57 5.46 -11.28
CA GLU A 126 1.29 4.82 -11.00
C GLU A 126 1.35 4.08 -9.68
N SER A 127 0.29 4.19 -8.90
CA SER A 127 0.19 3.53 -7.60
C SER A 127 -0.68 2.30 -7.74
N THR A 128 -0.21 1.20 -7.18
CA THR A 128 -0.93 -0.07 -7.16
C THR A 128 -1.12 -0.49 -5.71
N ILE A 129 -2.33 -0.93 -5.38
CA ILE A 129 -2.63 -1.49 -4.07
C ILE A 129 -3.15 -2.90 -4.25
N GLU A 130 -2.41 -3.85 -3.70
CA GLU A 130 -2.89 -5.22 -3.50
C GLU A 130 -3.84 -5.26 -2.32
N VAL A 131 -4.98 -5.91 -2.51
CA VAL A 131 -6.01 -6.09 -1.50
C VAL A 131 -6.21 -7.58 -1.27
N TYR A 132 -6.21 -7.96 -0.01
CA TYR A 132 -6.40 -9.32 0.46
C TYR A 132 -7.65 -9.38 1.33
N ASP A 133 -8.51 -10.38 1.12
CA ASP A 133 -9.48 -10.78 2.12
C ASP A 133 -8.70 -11.43 3.28
N LEU A 134 -8.69 -10.78 4.44
CA LEU A 134 -7.83 -11.18 5.54
C LEU A 134 -8.16 -12.59 6.05
N ASN A 135 -9.43 -13.02 5.97
CA ASN A 135 -9.81 -14.38 6.36
C ASN A 135 -9.25 -15.42 5.39
N ARG A 136 -9.27 -15.12 4.09
CA ARG A 136 -8.69 -16.01 3.06
C ARG A 136 -7.17 -16.04 3.14
N LEU A 137 -6.55 -14.88 3.32
CA LEU A 137 -5.10 -14.76 3.50
C LEU A 137 -4.65 -15.57 4.73
N THR A 138 -5.23 -15.32 5.90
CA THR A 138 -4.86 -16.02 7.14
C THR A 138 -5.02 -17.53 7.00
N LYS A 139 -6.17 -18.00 6.48
CA LYS A 139 -6.39 -19.43 6.21
C LYS A 139 -5.33 -20.02 5.29
N ARG A 140 -4.90 -19.27 4.27
CA ARG A 140 -3.86 -19.70 3.34
C ARG A 140 -2.51 -19.82 4.03
N LEU A 141 -2.15 -18.81 4.83
CA LEU A 141 -0.89 -18.82 5.59
C LEU A 141 -0.84 -20.03 6.54
N GLU A 142 -1.93 -20.28 7.26
CA GLU A 142 -2.08 -21.46 8.14
C GLU A 142 -1.99 -22.78 7.37
N THR A 143 -2.68 -22.89 6.23
CA THR A 143 -2.68 -24.11 5.39
C THR A 143 -1.29 -24.43 4.84
N ASN A 144 -0.52 -23.40 4.51
CA ASN A 144 0.83 -23.54 3.99
C ASN A 144 1.90 -23.59 5.09
N GLU A 145 1.51 -23.54 6.37
CA GLU A 145 2.42 -23.47 7.52
C GLU A 145 3.42 -22.31 7.42
N TRP A 146 3.01 -21.19 6.81
CA TRP A 146 3.83 -20.00 6.70
C TRP A 146 3.72 -19.20 7.99
N PRO A 147 4.84 -18.91 8.68
CA PRO A 147 4.78 -18.17 9.93
C PRO A 147 4.38 -16.72 9.66
N PHE A 148 3.49 -16.19 10.50
CA PHE A 148 3.08 -14.80 10.48
C PHE A 148 2.72 -14.36 11.90
N PHE A 149 2.69 -13.06 12.12
CA PHE A 149 2.19 -12.46 13.37
C PHE A 149 1.62 -11.08 13.06
N SER A 150 0.94 -10.48 14.03
CA SER A 150 0.42 -9.11 13.89
C SER A 150 0.91 -8.16 14.97
N SER A 151 0.87 -6.87 14.65
CA SER A 151 1.30 -5.81 15.55
C SER A 151 0.25 -4.68 15.67
N PRO A 152 0.11 -4.08 16.87
CA PRO A 152 -0.81 -2.96 17.10
C PRO A 152 -0.55 -1.72 16.25
N LEU A 153 0.70 -1.54 15.80
CA LEU A 153 1.15 -0.39 15.02
C LEU A 153 2.36 -0.82 14.20
N THR A 154 2.49 -0.26 13.00
CA THR A 154 3.58 -0.59 12.08
C THR A 154 4.95 -0.34 12.71
N LEU A 155 5.85 -1.32 12.64
CA LEU A 155 7.16 -1.23 13.31
C LEU A 155 8.07 -0.18 12.70
N THR A 156 7.98 0.06 11.39
CA THR A 156 8.77 1.08 10.69
C THR A 156 8.54 2.48 11.27
N GLU A 157 7.31 2.84 11.60
CA GLU A 157 7.01 4.15 12.20
C GLU A 157 7.41 4.22 13.68
N CYS A 158 7.37 3.10 14.39
CA CYS A 158 7.89 3.02 15.76
C CYS A 158 9.40 3.25 15.77
N MET A 159 10.13 2.65 14.83
CA MET A 159 11.55 2.93 14.65
C MET A 159 11.78 4.42 14.38
N ARG A 160 11.10 5.01 13.39
CA ARG A 160 11.24 6.45 13.07
C ARG A 160 10.99 7.34 14.28
N HIS A 161 9.97 7.02 15.08
CA HIS A 161 9.70 7.73 16.32
C HIS A 161 10.85 7.61 17.33
N LEU A 162 11.33 6.38 17.57
CA LEU A 162 12.42 6.11 18.53
C LEU A 162 13.76 6.69 18.08
N GLU A 163 13.99 6.86 16.78
CA GLU A 163 15.12 7.60 16.21
C GLU A 163 15.02 9.12 16.38
N GLY A 164 13.88 9.63 16.85
CA GLY A 164 13.68 11.06 17.06
C GLY A 164 13.28 11.82 15.80
N TRP A 165 12.73 11.15 14.78
CA TRP A 165 12.20 11.84 13.61
C TRP A 165 11.06 12.78 14.05
N GLN A 166 11.25 14.08 13.82
CA GLN A 166 10.23 15.08 14.15
C GLN A 166 9.13 15.11 13.10
N MET A 167 8.22 14.13 13.19
CA MET A 167 6.95 14.19 12.47
C MET A 167 5.85 14.43 13.48
N ARG A 168 5.19 15.60 13.41
CA ARG A 168 3.98 15.93 14.20
C ARG A 168 2.86 14.87 14.09
N ARG A 169 3.02 13.93 13.16
CA ARG A 169 2.09 12.88 12.73
C ARG A 169 2.28 11.52 13.44
N LEU A 170 3.27 11.35 14.32
CA LEU A 170 3.56 10.07 14.99
C LEU A 170 3.09 10.00 16.46
N ASN A 171 2.19 10.86 16.90
CA ASN A 171 1.73 10.88 18.29
C ASN A 171 1.06 9.57 18.73
N ALA A 172 0.31 8.91 17.85
CA ALA A 172 -0.28 7.59 18.12
C ALA A 172 0.80 6.50 18.34
N TYR A 173 1.93 6.62 17.65
CA TYR A 173 3.06 5.69 17.71
C TYR A 173 3.90 5.85 18.97
N LYS A 174 3.77 6.98 19.69
CA LYS A 174 4.56 7.30 20.89
C LYS A 174 4.37 6.28 22.00
N GLU A 175 3.14 5.84 22.25
CA GLU A 175 2.88 4.90 23.36
C GLU A 175 3.47 3.52 23.07
N TYR A 176 3.23 2.99 21.87
CA TYR A 176 3.77 1.67 21.51
C TYR A 176 5.29 1.69 21.38
N SER A 177 5.87 2.77 20.83
CA SER A 177 7.32 2.98 20.80
C SER A 177 7.93 2.95 22.20
N ARG A 178 7.30 3.60 23.18
CA ARG A 178 7.74 3.55 24.59
C ARG A 178 7.69 2.14 25.17
N LYS A 179 6.75 1.29 24.75
CA LYS A 179 6.71 -0.14 25.17
C LYS A 179 7.91 -0.89 24.62
N ILE A 180 8.27 -0.65 23.36
CA ILE A 180 9.47 -1.23 22.73
C ILE A 180 10.74 -0.76 23.46
N GLU A 181 10.87 0.55 23.71
CA GLU A 181 12.01 1.10 24.45
C GLU A 181 12.11 0.55 25.88
N ALA A 182 10.98 0.45 26.60
CA ALA A 182 10.96 -0.10 27.96
C ALA A 182 11.32 -1.59 28.00
N TRP A 183 10.93 -2.34 26.97
CA TRP A 183 11.38 -3.72 26.80
C TRP A 183 12.88 -3.79 26.51
N ALA A 184 13.38 -2.94 25.61
CA ALA A 184 14.78 -2.89 25.22
C ALA A 184 15.70 -2.58 26.41
N LYS A 185 15.33 -1.62 27.27
CA LYS A 185 16.07 -1.25 28.49
C LYS A 185 16.31 -2.40 29.47
N LYS A 186 15.57 -3.51 29.36
CA LYS A 186 15.73 -4.70 30.20
C LYS A 186 16.66 -5.75 29.58
N GLN A 187 17.08 -5.55 28.34
CA GLN A 187 17.89 -6.51 27.61
C GLN A 187 19.38 -6.30 27.87
N PRO A 188 20.18 -7.38 27.92
CA PRO A 188 21.61 -7.29 28.22
C PRO A 188 22.41 -6.56 27.13
N PHE A 189 21.86 -6.48 25.92
CA PHE A 189 22.47 -5.77 24.80
C PHE A 189 22.15 -4.28 24.79
N TYR A 190 21.21 -3.75 25.58
CA TYR A 190 20.83 -2.33 25.45
C TYR A 190 21.93 -1.37 25.91
N ASP A 191 22.27 -0.41 25.04
CA ASP A 191 23.13 0.73 25.37
C ASP A 191 22.42 2.06 25.07
N ALA A 192 22.21 2.86 26.12
CA ALA A 192 21.59 4.18 26.02
C ALA A 192 22.42 5.17 25.19
N THR A 193 23.75 5.01 25.17
CA THR A 193 24.67 5.86 24.41
C THR A 193 24.59 5.58 22.91
N GLU A 194 24.18 4.37 22.53
CA GLU A 194 24.03 3.94 21.14
C GLU A 194 22.60 4.11 20.59
N TRP A 195 21.62 4.37 21.47
CA TRP A 195 20.20 4.30 21.14
C TRP A 195 19.79 5.16 19.93
N HIS A 196 20.26 6.41 19.87
CA HIS A 196 19.92 7.38 18.81
C HIS A 196 21.01 7.52 17.75
N LEU A 197 21.88 6.52 17.57
CA LEU A 197 22.90 6.58 16.52
C LEU A 197 22.24 6.60 15.14
N GLY A 198 22.62 7.58 14.32
CA GLY A 198 22.18 7.65 12.93
C GLY A 198 22.72 6.49 12.09
N ARG A 199 22.19 6.34 10.87
CA ARG A 199 22.53 5.27 9.92
C ARG A 199 24.04 5.03 9.74
N GLU A 200 24.80 6.08 9.47
CA GLU A 200 26.24 5.96 9.21
C GLU A 200 27.05 5.57 10.46
N GLN A 201 26.67 6.08 11.62
CA GLN A 201 27.30 5.70 12.88
C GLN A 201 27.01 4.24 13.24
N SER A 202 25.77 3.80 12.99
CA SER A 202 25.33 2.42 13.18
C SER A 202 26.09 1.45 12.26
N LYS A 203 26.28 1.80 10.98
CA LYS A 203 27.09 1.02 10.03
C LYS A 203 28.54 0.89 10.49
N ARG A 204 29.15 2.00 10.92
CA ARG A 204 30.54 2.01 11.43
C ARG A 204 30.69 1.15 12.69
N LEU A 205 29.72 1.21 13.60
CA LEU A 205 29.71 0.39 14.80
C LEU A 205 29.65 -1.09 14.43
N MET A 206 28.69 -1.47 13.58
CA MET A 206 28.55 -2.84 13.08
C MET A 206 29.85 -3.38 12.47
N GLN A 207 30.52 -2.59 11.62
CA GLN A 207 31.78 -2.96 10.99
C GLN A 207 32.93 -3.16 12.00
N LYS A 208 32.91 -2.45 13.12
CA LYS A 208 33.96 -2.50 14.15
C LYS A 208 33.74 -3.60 15.18
N THR A 209 32.51 -3.76 15.66
CA THR A 209 32.18 -4.60 16.82
C THR A 209 31.46 -5.89 16.43
N GLY A 210 30.95 -5.97 15.18
CA GLY A 210 30.05 -7.04 14.75
C GLY A 210 28.66 -6.98 15.40
N GLN A 211 28.37 -5.93 16.17
CA GLN A 211 27.12 -5.76 16.91
C GLN A 211 26.60 -4.34 16.74
N ILE A 212 25.29 -4.21 16.56
CA ILE A 212 24.57 -2.93 16.69
C ILE A 212 23.69 -3.10 17.91
N THR A 213 23.73 -2.19 18.89
CA THR A 213 22.80 -2.22 20.03
C THR A 213 21.84 -1.04 20.10
N ASN A 214 21.83 -0.23 19.05
CA ASN A 214 20.93 0.92 18.92
C ASN A 214 19.45 0.52 18.84
N VAL A 215 18.60 1.54 18.71
CA VAL A 215 17.14 1.41 18.51
C VAL A 215 16.74 0.36 17.48
N ARG A 216 17.46 0.25 16.37
CA ARG A 216 17.11 -0.62 15.24
C ARG A 216 17.30 -2.09 15.58
N TYR A 217 18.44 -2.44 16.20
CA TYR A 217 18.65 -3.79 16.70
C TYR A 217 17.64 -4.15 17.78
N CYS A 218 17.32 -3.21 18.66
CA CYS A 218 16.33 -3.43 19.71
C CYS A 218 14.92 -3.68 19.13
N VAL A 219 14.50 -2.93 18.10
CA VAL A 219 13.22 -3.17 17.39
C VAL A 219 13.22 -4.54 16.72
N LYS A 220 14.31 -4.93 16.06
CA LYS A 220 14.47 -6.27 15.48
C LYS A 220 14.33 -7.37 16.55
N ARG A 221 15.00 -7.22 17.68
CA ARG A 221 14.93 -8.19 18.78
C ARG A 221 13.53 -8.22 19.41
N PHE A 222 12.86 -7.08 19.54
CA PHE A 222 11.47 -7.03 20.00
C PHE A 222 10.54 -7.79 19.06
N TRP A 223 10.70 -7.61 17.75
CA TRP A 223 10.01 -8.41 16.74
C TRP A 223 10.27 -9.91 16.95
N GLN A 224 11.55 -10.31 17.05
CA GLN A 224 11.96 -11.72 17.15
C GLN A 224 11.44 -12.40 18.42
N ASP A 225 11.57 -11.71 19.55
CA ASP A 225 11.40 -12.29 20.88
C ASP A 225 9.98 -12.10 21.43
N VAL A 226 9.22 -11.12 20.91
CA VAL A 226 7.89 -10.75 21.41
C VAL A 226 6.82 -10.95 20.35
N LEU A 227 7.03 -10.46 19.13
CA LEU A 227 5.94 -10.39 18.15
C LEU A 227 5.71 -11.71 17.41
N THR A 228 6.75 -12.47 17.12
CA THR A 228 6.62 -13.81 16.50
C THR A 228 5.79 -14.80 17.31
N GLN A 229 5.54 -14.51 18.59
CA GLN A 229 4.73 -15.32 19.49
C GLN A 229 3.27 -14.84 19.59
N ARG A 230 2.91 -13.77 18.89
CA ARG A 230 1.56 -13.20 18.91
C ARG A 230 0.71 -13.77 17.79
N GLU A 231 -0.51 -14.16 18.14
CA GLU A 231 -1.58 -14.41 17.19
C GLU A 231 -2.22 -13.09 16.73
N LEU A 232 -3.01 -13.17 15.65
CA LEU A 232 -3.78 -12.06 15.12
C LEU A 232 -4.76 -11.50 16.17
N GLN A 233 -4.65 -10.21 16.51
CA GLN A 233 -5.55 -9.56 17.47
C GLN A 233 -6.46 -8.51 16.82
N GLU A 234 -7.67 -8.35 17.37
CA GLU A 234 -8.55 -7.25 16.99
C GLU A 234 -7.87 -5.90 17.31
N GLY A 235 -7.88 -4.98 16.34
CA GLY A 235 -7.28 -3.66 16.47
C GLY A 235 -5.82 -3.57 16.03
N ASP A 236 -5.18 -4.70 15.71
CA ASP A 236 -3.86 -4.69 15.08
C ASP A 236 -3.91 -3.99 13.71
N ARG A 237 -2.76 -3.44 13.30
CA ARG A 237 -2.62 -2.56 12.12
C ARG A 237 -1.69 -3.12 11.05
N GLU A 238 -0.88 -4.10 11.40
CA GLU A 238 0.07 -4.75 10.51
C GLU A 238 0.05 -6.25 10.78
N LEU A 239 0.06 -7.03 9.70
CA LEU A 239 0.26 -8.47 9.66
C LEU A 239 1.57 -8.71 8.91
N ASP A 240 2.57 -9.24 9.59
CA ASP A 240 3.86 -9.55 9.02
C ASP A 240 3.95 -11.04 8.68
N ILE A 241 4.16 -11.35 7.41
CA ILE A 241 4.29 -12.72 6.91
C ILE A 241 5.77 -13.04 6.80
N VAL A 242 6.27 -14.05 7.51
CA VAL A 242 7.69 -14.33 7.72
C VAL A 242 8.18 -15.50 6.84
N THR A 243 7.99 -15.40 5.53
CA THR A 243 8.52 -16.39 4.58
C THR A 243 8.88 -15.76 3.22
N PRO A 244 9.95 -16.21 2.53
CA PRO A 244 10.30 -15.66 1.23
C PRO A 244 9.37 -16.20 0.15
N LEU A 245 8.71 -17.32 0.44
CA LEU A 245 7.80 -17.98 -0.48
C LEU A 245 6.57 -17.10 -0.75
N PHE A 246 6.21 -16.22 0.19
CA PHE A 246 5.06 -15.35 0.00
C PHE A 246 5.25 -14.38 -1.18
N SER A 247 6.45 -13.81 -1.40
CA SER A 247 6.67 -12.89 -2.53
C SER A 247 6.40 -13.54 -3.88
N GLN A 248 6.78 -14.81 -4.00
CA GLN A 248 6.70 -15.59 -5.24
C GLN A 248 5.28 -16.11 -5.49
N ASP A 249 4.50 -16.26 -4.43
CA ASP A 249 3.16 -16.85 -4.47
C ASP A 249 2.09 -15.81 -4.04
N ARG A 250 2.32 -14.52 -4.29
CA ARG A 250 1.32 -13.48 -3.97
C ARG A 250 0.05 -13.70 -4.81
N MET A 251 -1.07 -13.83 -4.13
CA MET A 251 -2.40 -13.97 -4.73
C MET A 251 -3.36 -12.97 -4.09
N PRO A 252 -3.27 -11.67 -4.45
CA PRO A 252 -4.26 -10.70 -4.02
C PRO A 252 -5.68 -11.11 -4.45
N ASP A 253 -6.68 -10.79 -3.65
CA ASP A 253 -8.09 -10.99 -4.03
C ASP A 253 -8.55 -9.91 -5.03
N LEU A 254 -7.93 -8.73 -4.95
CA LEU A 254 -8.18 -7.57 -5.78
C LEU A 254 -6.89 -6.74 -5.93
N MET A 255 -6.68 -6.15 -7.10
CA MET A 255 -5.68 -5.10 -7.29
C MET A 255 -6.37 -3.81 -7.69
N LEU A 256 -6.14 -2.76 -6.92
CA LEU A 256 -6.53 -1.40 -7.27
C LEU A 256 -5.37 -0.74 -8.02
N VAL A 257 -5.69 -0.11 -9.15
CA VAL A 257 -4.73 0.64 -9.96
C VAL A 257 -5.22 2.07 -10.12
N GLY A 258 -4.35 3.02 -9.81
CA GLY A 258 -4.54 4.44 -10.11
C GLY A 258 -3.52 4.86 -11.16
N GLU A 259 -4.02 5.18 -12.36
CA GLU A 259 -3.22 5.57 -13.51
C GLU A 259 -3.37 7.08 -13.73
N ASP A 260 -2.41 7.83 -13.23
CA ASP A 260 -2.31 9.28 -13.42
C ASP A 260 -1.23 9.58 -14.46
N PHE A 261 -1.68 9.96 -15.64
CA PHE A 261 -0.83 10.32 -16.77
C PHE A 261 -0.63 11.83 -16.98
N PHE A 262 -0.52 12.66 -15.95
CA PHE A 262 -0.03 14.03 -16.19
C PHE A 262 0.87 14.53 -15.07
N GLU A 263 2.18 14.41 -15.29
CA GLU A 263 3.18 15.41 -14.89
C GLU A 263 4.54 15.08 -15.51
N THR A 264 4.63 15.19 -16.83
CA THR A 264 5.92 15.22 -17.55
C THR A 264 6.82 16.39 -17.14
N ASP A 265 6.26 17.34 -16.41
CA ASP A 265 6.79 18.66 -16.09
C ASP A 265 6.87 18.92 -14.58
N GLY A 266 6.57 17.92 -13.74
CA GLY A 266 6.81 17.93 -12.29
C GLY A 266 6.00 18.96 -11.50
N ARG A 267 4.86 19.43 -12.05
CA ARG A 267 3.97 20.41 -11.41
C ARG A 267 2.71 19.76 -10.86
N PHE A 268 2.79 19.41 -9.58
CA PHE A 268 1.71 18.76 -8.83
C PHE A 268 0.42 19.59 -8.83
N THR A 269 -0.65 19.09 -9.45
CA THR A 269 -1.99 19.73 -9.37
C THR A 269 -2.85 19.00 -8.31
N PRO A 270 -3.23 19.68 -7.20
CA PRO A 270 -4.05 19.08 -6.14
C PRO A 270 -5.45 18.65 -6.61
N PHE A 271 -6.05 17.69 -5.92
CA PHE A 271 -7.44 17.28 -6.13
C PHE A 271 -8.44 18.42 -5.80
N ASP A 272 -9.38 18.70 -6.72
CA ASP A 272 -10.43 19.72 -6.59
C ASP A 272 -11.85 19.10 -6.70
N PRO A 273 -12.59 18.91 -5.59
CA PRO A 273 -13.92 18.29 -5.60
C PRO A 273 -14.97 19.00 -6.48
N GLU A 274 -14.85 20.30 -6.70
CA GLU A 274 -15.80 21.07 -7.53
C GLU A 274 -15.63 20.76 -9.02
N GLN A 275 -14.42 20.35 -9.42
CA GLN A 275 -14.07 19.97 -10.79
C GLN A 275 -14.06 18.45 -11.04
N HIS A 276 -14.16 17.62 -9.99
CA HIS A 276 -14.07 16.16 -10.05
C HIS A 276 -15.38 15.50 -9.60
N SER A 277 -16.47 15.79 -10.33
CA SER A 277 -17.85 15.48 -9.91
C SER A 277 -18.23 14.01 -9.88
N THR A 278 -17.44 13.18 -10.56
CA THR A 278 -17.79 11.81 -10.91
C THR A 278 -16.56 10.93 -10.86
N LEU A 279 -16.69 9.72 -10.32
CA LEU A 279 -15.72 8.64 -10.38
C LEU A 279 -16.30 7.47 -11.12
N THR A 280 -15.57 6.97 -12.10
CA THR A 280 -15.92 5.76 -12.83
C THR A 280 -15.00 4.63 -12.38
N PHE A 281 -15.57 3.67 -11.67
CA PHE A 281 -14.93 2.40 -11.37
C PHE A 281 -15.18 1.46 -12.55
N LYS A 282 -14.13 0.96 -13.21
CA LYS A 282 -14.28 -0.08 -14.24
C LYS A 282 -13.95 -1.43 -13.61
N TYR A 283 -14.95 -2.27 -13.47
CA TYR A 283 -14.83 -3.62 -12.92
C TYR A 283 -14.90 -4.62 -14.08
N ASN A 284 -14.01 -5.62 -14.10
CA ASN A 284 -13.69 -6.55 -15.21
C ASN A 284 -12.79 -6.00 -16.33
N PHE A 285 -11.50 -6.31 -16.24
CA PHE A 285 -10.66 -6.57 -17.42
C PHE A 285 -10.66 -8.05 -17.84
N GLN A 286 -11.64 -8.85 -17.40
CA GLN A 286 -11.66 -10.29 -17.65
C GLN A 286 -12.14 -10.75 -19.03
N SER A 287 -12.28 -9.89 -20.05
CA SER A 287 -12.49 -10.39 -21.41
C SER A 287 -12.06 -9.38 -22.47
N ARG A 288 -11.01 -9.75 -23.23
CA ARG A 288 -10.37 -8.98 -24.30
C ARG A 288 -9.67 -7.70 -23.84
N VAL A 289 -8.51 -7.86 -23.22
CA VAL A 289 -7.36 -7.10 -23.72
C VAL A 289 -7.14 -7.63 -25.14
N GLU A 290 -7.61 -6.91 -26.16
CA GLU A 290 -7.06 -7.14 -27.49
C GLU A 290 -5.56 -6.91 -27.32
N HIS A 291 -4.76 -7.97 -27.54
CA HIS A 291 -3.32 -7.86 -27.68
C HIS A 291 -3.06 -6.92 -28.86
N THR A 292 -3.10 -5.61 -28.61
CA THR A 292 -2.63 -4.64 -29.56
C THR A 292 -1.12 -4.70 -29.46
N ASN A 293 -0.54 -5.18 -30.55
CA ASN A 293 0.86 -5.16 -30.94
C ASN A 293 1.74 -4.10 -30.24
N PRO A 294 3.06 -4.38 -30.12
CA PRO A 294 4.02 -3.57 -29.36
C PRO A 294 3.85 -2.08 -29.64
N VAL A 295 3.54 -1.36 -28.55
CA VAL A 295 3.75 0.06 -28.29
C VAL A 295 3.91 0.89 -29.56
N ARG A 296 2.80 1.34 -30.15
CA ARG A 296 2.86 2.56 -30.96
C ARG A 296 2.84 3.73 -29.98
N LYS A 297 3.94 4.45 -29.90
CA LYS A 297 4.18 5.67 -29.09
C LYS A 297 3.20 6.84 -29.36
N GLU A 298 2.08 6.60 -30.06
CA GLU A 298 1.21 7.64 -30.62
C GLU A 298 -0.21 7.63 -30.05
N ASP A 299 -0.65 6.61 -29.29
CA ASP A 299 -1.96 6.62 -28.64
C ASP A 299 -1.85 6.84 -27.11
N PRO A 300 -2.17 8.06 -26.61
CA PRO A 300 -2.24 8.35 -25.18
C PRO A 300 -3.17 7.42 -24.41
N LYS A 301 -4.19 6.82 -25.06
CA LYS A 301 -5.09 5.88 -24.40
C LYS A 301 -4.42 4.55 -24.08
N GLN A 302 -3.41 4.11 -24.84
CA GLN A 302 -2.69 2.87 -24.54
C GLN A 302 -1.75 3.03 -23.34
N HIS A 303 -1.18 4.22 -23.16
CA HIS A 303 -0.44 4.56 -21.94
C HIS A 303 -1.34 4.41 -20.71
N ASN A 304 -2.57 4.96 -20.77
CA ASN A 304 -3.59 4.96 -19.70
C ASN A 304 -4.12 3.59 -19.25
N TYR A 305 -3.47 2.47 -19.58
CA TYR A 305 -3.80 1.12 -19.11
C TYR A 305 -2.56 0.26 -18.86
N MET A 306 -1.34 0.81 -18.93
CA MET A 306 -0.14 -0.02 -18.96
C MET A 306 0.15 -0.68 -17.60
N THR A 307 -0.05 0.01 -16.48
CA THR A 307 0.08 -0.64 -15.16
C THR A 307 -1.03 -1.66 -14.94
N ALA A 308 -2.27 -1.36 -15.33
CA ALA A 308 -3.36 -2.33 -15.25
C ALA A 308 -3.10 -3.60 -16.09
N GLN A 309 -2.51 -3.46 -17.28
CA GLN A 309 -2.08 -4.57 -18.13
C GLN A 309 -0.97 -5.38 -17.46
N ILE A 310 0.08 -4.72 -16.95
CA ILE A 310 1.19 -5.37 -16.26
C ILE A 310 0.70 -6.11 -15.01
N ALA A 311 -0.22 -5.51 -14.25
CA ALA A 311 -0.84 -6.13 -13.08
C ALA A 311 -1.62 -7.39 -13.47
N THR A 312 -2.38 -7.34 -14.57
CA THR A 312 -3.12 -8.49 -15.12
C THR A 312 -2.18 -9.61 -15.58
N GLU A 313 -1.03 -9.27 -16.18
CA GLU A 313 0.00 -10.23 -16.57
C GLU A 313 0.68 -10.89 -15.36
N GLN A 314 0.95 -10.12 -14.29
CA GLN A 314 1.56 -10.66 -13.06
C GLN A 314 0.59 -11.54 -12.28
N HIS A 315 -0.68 -11.13 -12.20
CA HIS A 315 -1.72 -11.78 -11.40
C HIS A 315 -2.95 -12.14 -12.26
N PRO A 316 -2.84 -13.12 -13.17
CA PRO A 316 -3.88 -13.44 -14.15
C PRO A 316 -5.20 -13.94 -13.54
N HIS A 317 -5.17 -14.38 -12.28
CA HIS A 317 -6.34 -14.84 -11.54
C HIS A 317 -6.91 -13.79 -10.59
N THR A 318 -6.25 -12.64 -10.47
CA THR A 318 -6.72 -11.53 -9.64
C THR A 318 -7.52 -10.56 -10.49
N ASN A 319 -8.55 -9.98 -9.91
CA ASN A 319 -9.29 -8.93 -10.57
C ASN A 319 -8.55 -7.61 -10.42
N VAL A 320 -8.27 -6.97 -11.54
CA VAL A 320 -7.64 -5.66 -11.59
C VAL A 320 -8.74 -4.62 -11.81
N VAL A 321 -8.82 -3.66 -10.90
CA VAL A 321 -9.79 -2.56 -10.93
C VAL A 321 -9.04 -1.26 -11.13
N LEU A 322 -9.32 -0.62 -12.26
CA LEU A 322 -8.83 0.70 -12.56
C LEU A 322 -9.78 1.75 -12.00
N LEU A 323 -9.22 2.70 -11.24
CA LEU A 323 -9.92 3.83 -10.67
C LEU A 323 -9.65 5.07 -11.52
N SER A 324 -10.70 5.71 -12.03
CA SER A 324 -10.57 6.92 -12.88
C SER A 324 -11.71 7.90 -12.63
N PHE A 325 -11.44 9.21 -12.56
CA PHE A 325 -12.51 10.22 -12.37
C PHE A 325 -13.39 10.33 -13.63
N ASP A 326 -12.77 10.47 -14.81
CA ASP A 326 -13.47 10.39 -16.09
C ASP A 326 -12.46 10.09 -17.21
N PRO A 327 -12.60 8.97 -17.96
CA PRO A 327 -11.70 8.64 -19.07
C PRO A 327 -11.64 9.73 -20.17
N GLN A 328 -12.68 10.56 -20.29
CA GLN A 328 -12.73 11.66 -21.26
C GLN A 328 -12.01 12.91 -20.76
N GLN A 329 -11.95 13.13 -19.44
CA GLN A 329 -11.34 14.33 -18.85
C GLN A 329 -9.88 14.15 -18.44
N ARG A 330 -9.33 12.92 -18.51
CA ARG A 330 -7.92 12.63 -18.15
C ARG A 330 -7.57 13.10 -16.73
N LYS A 331 -8.52 13.02 -15.79
CA LYS A 331 -8.37 13.54 -14.43
C LYS A 331 -7.98 12.45 -13.43
N LEU A 332 -7.18 12.86 -12.45
CA LEU A 332 -6.25 12.05 -11.68
C LEU A 332 -6.96 11.33 -10.53
N PHE A 333 -7.14 10.01 -10.59
CA PHE A 333 -7.35 9.22 -9.37
C PHE A 333 -6.02 8.60 -8.99
N LYS A 334 -5.29 9.31 -8.12
CA LYS A 334 -4.04 8.79 -7.57
C LYS A 334 -4.40 7.90 -6.38
N LEU A 335 -3.86 6.69 -6.32
CA LEU A 335 -3.87 5.86 -5.11
C LEU A 335 -2.83 6.37 -4.10
N ILE A 336 -2.85 7.67 -3.86
CA ILE A 336 -1.86 8.43 -3.09
C ILE A 336 -2.62 9.35 -2.13
N LYS A 337 -2.12 9.43 -0.90
CA LYS A 337 -2.69 10.30 0.14
C LYS A 337 -1.84 11.55 0.32
N GLU A 338 -2.24 12.65 -0.32
CA GLU A 338 -1.41 13.86 -0.49
C GLU A 338 -1.12 14.63 0.80
N ASP A 339 -2.03 14.55 1.78
CA ASP A 339 -1.84 15.17 3.09
C ASP A 339 -0.65 14.54 3.84
N GLY A 340 -0.17 13.35 3.43
CA GLY A 340 0.90 12.58 4.05
C GLY A 340 0.61 12.14 5.49
N THR A 341 -0.66 12.05 5.89
CA THR A 341 -1.07 11.56 7.21
C THR A 341 -1.38 10.06 7.10
N LYS A 342 -0.60 9.22 7.77
CA LYS A 342 -0.70 7.76 7.64
C LYS A 342 -2.09 7.20 7.96
N GLU A 343 -2.63 7.58 9.11
CA GLU A 343 -3.98 7.25 9.57
C GLU A 343 -4.83 8.51 9.48
N GLY A 344 -5.34 8.80 8.28
CA GLY A 344 -6.10 10.03 8.07
C GLY A 344 -7.25 9.83 7.11
N LEU A 345 -8.16 10.80 7.14
CA LEU A 345 -9.35 10.81 6.30
C LEU A 345 -9.13 11.74 5.13
N SER A 346 -9.34 11.22 3.93
CA SER A 346 -9.42 12.01 2.71
C SER A 346 -10.43 11.38 1.78
N LEU A 347 -10.95 12.16 0.83
CA LEU A 347 -11.97 11.67 -0.09
C LEU A 347 -11.44 10.48 -0.90
N GLU A 348 -10.19 10.54 -1.35
CA GLU A 348 -9.52 9.48 -2.11
C GLU A 348 -9.47 8.16 -1.32
N VAL A 349 -9.19 8.22 -0.01
CA VAL A 349 -9.21 7.04 0.88
C VAL A 349 -10.61 6.46 1.00
N ILE A 350 -11.64 7.31 1.17
CA ILE A 350 -13.04 6.86 1.22
C ILE A 350 -13.42 6.14 -0.06
N LEU A 351 -13.03 6.72 -1.20
CA LEU A 351 -13.36 6.20 -2.52
C LEU A 351 -12.67 4.87 -2.82
N ALA A 352 -11.37 4.76 -2.57
CA ALA A 352 -10.62 3.51 -2.74
C ALA A 352 -11.16 2.41 -1.81
N SER A 353 -11.50 2.77 -0.58
CA SER A 353 -12.08 1.84 0.40
C SER A 353 -13.46 1.34 -0.02
N ALA A 354 -14.33 2.24 -0.49
CA ALA A 354 -15.67 1.87 -0.94
C ALA A 354 -15.62 1.01 -2.21
N ALA A 355 -14.74 1.34 -3.16
CA ALA A 355 -14.53 0.55 -4.37
C ALA A 355 -14.04 -0.87 -4.07
N CYS A 356 -13.12 -0.99 -3.10
CA CYS A 356 -12.62 -2.26 -2.59
C CYS A 356 -13.74 -3.09 -1.98
N LEU A 357 -14.50 -2.52 -1.05
CA LEU A 357 -15.56 -3.23 -0.32
C LEU A 357 -16.70 -3.68 -1.24
N ASP A 358 -17.13 -2.83 -2.16
CA ASP A 358 -18.14 -3.19 -3.17
C ASP A 358 -17.70 -4.36 -4.02
N TYR A 359 -16.45 -4.33 -4.49
CA TYR A 359 -15.87 -5.44 -5.24
C TYR A 359 -15.86 -6.74 -4.45
N LEU A 360 -15.56 -6.67 -3.15
CA LEU A 360 -15.58 -7.80 -2.24
C LEU A 360 -16.99 -8.23 -1.81
N GLY A 361 -18.04 -7.65 -2.41
CA GLY A 361 -19.44 -8.02 -2.24
C GLY A 361 -20.15 -7.28 -1.10
N VAL A 362 -19.52 -6.27 -0.50
CA VAL A 362 -20.11 -5.42 0.52
C VAL A 362 -20.71 -4.20 -0.18
N ASN A 363 -22.00 -4.28 -0.51
CA ASN A 363 -22.74 -3.24 -1.25
C ASN A 363 -22.88 -1.93 -0.43
N ILE A 364 -21.79 -1.18 -0.28
CA ILE A 364 -21.70 0.01 0.58
C ILE A 364 -21.61 1.32 -0.21
N LEU A 365 -21.37 1.26 -1.52
CA LEU A 365 -21.16 2.45 -2.35
C LEU A 365 -22.31 3.44 -2.26
N LYS A 366 -23.57 2.97 -2.32
CA LYS A 366 -24.74 3.85 -2.22
C LYS A 366 -24.82 4.55 -0.87
N GLU A 367 -24.54 3.82 0.21
CA GLU A 367 -24.59 4.39 1.56
C GLU A 367 -23.51 5.45 1.74
N VAL A 368 -22.28 5.17 1.30
CA VAL A 368 -21.15 6.11 1.33
C VAL A 368 -21.41 7.32 0.44
N GLU A 369 -21.95 7.11 -0.77
CA GLU A 369 -22.34 8.19 -1.69
C GLU A 369 -23.39 9.11 -1.05
N THR A 370 -24.22 8.59 -0.14
CA THR A 370 -25.26 9.34 0.58
C THR A 370 -24.86 9.85 1.95
N CYS A 371 -23.58 9.84 2.34
CA CYS A 371 -23.14 10.37 3.63
C CYS A 371 -22.79 11.88 3.55
N LEU A 372 -23.64 12.85 3.90
CA LEU A 372 -25.09 12.97 4.13
C LEU A 372 -25.47 14.38 3.67
N SER A 373 -26.48 14.50 2.80
CA SER A 373 -27.19 15.77 2.60
C SER A 373 -28.15 16.05 3.75
#